data_AF-A0AA45KHX7-F1
#
_entry.id   AF-A0AA45KHX7-F1
#
_cell.length_a   1.000
_cell.length_b   1.000
_cell.length_c   1.000
_cell.angle_alpha   90.00
_cell.angle_beta   90.00
_cell.angle_gamma   90.00
#
_symmetry.space_group_name_H-M   'P 1'
#
loop_
_entity.id
_entity.type
_entity.pdbx_description
1 polymer ?
#
loop_
_entity_poly.entity_id
_entity_poly.type
_entity_poly.pdbx_seq_one_letter_code
_entity_poly.pdbx_strand_id
1 'polypeptide(L)' 'MDFNTLTLQETFDLFDIYPTLMRKPVVVDEKRLIIGYKDDEIRKFIPRGIRQAQRSLILDNIKNA' A
#
# COMPACT_ATOMS: atom_id res chain seq x y z
N MET A 1 16.07 16.19 15.06
CA MET A 1 16.36 16.51 13.65
C MET A 1 15.05 16.99 13.05
N ASP A 2 15.02 18.19 12.48
CA ASP A 2 13.84 18.67 11.77
C ASP A 2 13.91 18.17 10.32
N PHE A 3 12.97 17.34 9.91
CA PHE A 3 12.93 16.81 8.55
C PHE A 3 12.53 17.88 7.52
N ASN A 4 11.92 18.99 7.95
CA ASN A 4 11.46 20.04 7.03
C ASN A 4 12.59 20.94 6.50
N THR A 5 13.77 20.86 7.10
CA THR A 5 14.94 21.66 6.67
C THR A 5 15.88 20.89 5.76
N LEU A 6 15.64 19.60 5.54
CA LEU A 6 16.49 18.76 4.70
C LEU A 6 16.22 19.03 3.22
N THR A 7 17.28 19.09 2.44
CA THR A 7 17.17 19.02 0.98
C THR A 7 16.75 17.62 0.55
N LEU A 8 16.29 17.50 -0.71
CA LEU A 8 15.92 16.20 -1.26
C LEU A 8 17.10 15.22 -1.27
N GLN A 9 18.31 15.72 -1.58
CA GLN A 9 19.52 14.91 -1.58
C GLN A 9 19.85 14.39 -0.19
N GLU A 10 19.87 15.26 0.82
CA GLU A 10 20.14 14.86 2.21
C GLU A 10 19.08 13.88 2.74
N THR A 11 17.84 13.99 2.25
CA THR A 11 16.77 13.04 2.58
C THR A 11 17.03 11.66 1.97
N PHE A 12 17.53 11.59 0.73
CA PHE A 12 17.93 10.31 0.12
C PHE A 12 19.11 9.68 0.86
N ASP A 13 20.15 10.47 1.15
CA ASP A 13 21.32 10.01 1.90
C ASP A 13 20.91 9.43 3.26
N LEU A 14 19.92 10.05 3.92
CA LEU A 14 19.38 9.58 5.19
C LEU A 14 18.61 8.24 5.08
N PHE A 15 17.87 8.02 3.99
CA PHE A 15 17.20 6.73 3.75
C PHE A 15 18.18 5.61 3.40
N ASP A 16 19.29 5.92 2.73
CA ASP A 16 20.36 4.95 2.45
C ASP A 16 21.03 4.49 3.74
N ILE A 17 21.28 5.42 4.68
CA ILE A 17 21.90 5.11 5.98
C ILE A 17 20.91 4.39 6.91
N TYR A 18 19.63 4.80 6.91
CA TYR A 18 18.60 4.24 7.79
C TYR A 18 17.35 3.79 7.02
N PRO A 19 17.39 2.61 6.36
CA PRO A 19 16.27 2.11 5.54
C PRO A 19 14.98 1.82 6.31
N THR A 20 15.04 1.77 7.64
CA THR A 20 13.90 1.55 8.55
C THR A 20 13.05 2.81 8.77
N LEU A 21 13.57 3.99 8.42
CA LEU A 21 12.81 5.24 8.47
C LEU A 21 11.66 5.27 7.45
N MET A 22 11.81 4.54 6.35
CA MET A 22 10.76 4.39 5.36
C MET A 22 9.73 3.36 5.84
N ARG A 23 8.45 3.77 5.89
CA ARG A 23 7.34 2.85 6.15
C ARG A 23 7.19 1.86 4.99
N LYS A 24 7.14 0.57 5.31
CA LYS A 24 6.99 -0.53 4.36
C LYS A 24 5.63 -1.24 4.57
N PRO A 25 5.03 -1.87 3.55
CA PRO A 25 5.46 -1.94 2.14
C PRO A 25 5.24 -0.61 1.39
N VAL A 26 6.02 -0.38 0.33
CA VAL A 26 5.78 0.71 -0.62
C VAL A 26 5.26 0.09 -1.91
N VAL A 27 4.05 0.47 -2.33
CA VAL A 27 3.41 -0.06 -3.54
C VAL A 27 3.12 1.11 -4.48
N VAL A 28 3.58 0.98 -5.73
CA VAL A 28 3.52 2.05 -6.74
C VAL A 28 2.84 1.51 -8.00
N ASP A 29 1.87 2.27 -8.53
CA ASP A 29 1.38 2.16 -9.91
C ASP A 29 1.48 3.52 -10.62
N GLU A 30 1.12 3.60 -11.91
CA GLU A 30 1.17 4.84 -12.72
C GLU A 30 0.41 6.05 -12.12
N LYS A 31 -0.55 5.80 -11.22
CA LYS A 31 -1.49 6.77 -10.66
C LYS A 31 -1.51 6.77 -9.12
N ARG A 32 -0.79 5.88 -8.45
CA ARG A 32 -0.94 5.63 -7.01
C ARG A 32 0.38 5.28 -6.33
N LEU A 33 0.59 5.89 -5.17
CA LEU A 33 1.64 5.55 -4.22
C LEU A 33 0.97 5.19 -2.89
N ILE A 34 1.22 3.98 -2.39
CA ILE A 34 0.79 3.51 -1.07
C ILE A 34 2.03 3.23 -0.24
N ILE A 35 2.04 3.80 0.96
CA ILE A 35 3.14 3.66 1.91
C ILE A 35 2.58 3.03 3.17
N GLY A 36 3.12 1.87 3.56
CA GLY A 36 2.62 1.06 4.66
C GLY A 36 1.51 0.11 4.23
N TYR A 37 0.96 -0.61 5.21
CA TYR A 37 -0.10 -1.59 5.01
C TYR A 37 -1.41 -1.10 5.63
N LYS A 38 -2.46 -1.03 4.82
CA LYS A 38 -3.85 -0.83 5.26
C LYS A 38 -4.76 -1.72 4.42
N ASP A 39 -5.54 -2.58 5.08
CA ASP A 39 -6.38 -3.60 4.45
C ASP A 39 -7.28 -3.06 3.34
N ASP A 40 -7.91 -1.90 3.58
CA ASP A 40 -8.81 -1.29 2.60
C ASP A 40 -8.06 -0.74 1.37
N GLU A 41 -6.82 -0.31 1.56
CA GLU A 41 -6.01 0.28 0.48
C GLU A 41 -5.40 -0.79 -0.40
N ILE A 42 -4.91 -1.89 0.18
CA ILE A 42 -4.29 -2.96 -0.59
C ILE A 42 -5.31 -3.69 -1.49
N ARG A 43 -6.58 -3.74 -1.09
CA ARG A 43 -7.68 -4.26 -1.91
C ARG A 43 -7.87 -3.49 -3.22
N LYS A 44 -7.38 -2.24 -3.32
CA LYS A 44 -7.46 -1.45 -4.56
C LYS A 44 -6.57 -2.00 -5.68
N PHE A 45 -5.54 -2.79 -5.34
CA PHE A 45 -4.68 -3.47 -6.31
C PHE A 45 -5.28 -4.77 -6.85
N ILE A 46 -6.33 -5.30 -6.23
CA ILE A 46 -7.00 -6.50 -6.72
C ILE A 46 -7.85 -6.12 -7.95
N PRO A 47 -7.62 -6.75 -9.12
CA PRO A 47 -8.40 -6.52 -10.33
C PRO A 47 -9.91 -6.62 -10.08
N ARG A 48 -10.70 -5.81 -10.80
CA ARG A 48 -12.17 -5.73 -10.60
C ARG A 48 -12.86 -7.09 -10.73
N GLY A 49 -12.47 -7.91 -11.71
CA GLY A 49 -13.07 -9.23 -11.93
C GLY A 49 -12.87 -10.19 -10.75
N ILE A 50 -11.67 -10.22 -10.16
CA ILE A 50 -11.37 -11.05 -8.99
C ILE A 50 -12.20 -10.60 -7.78
N ARG A 51 -12.33 -9.28 -7.58
CA ARG A 51 -13.16 -8.74 -6.48
C ARG A 51 -14.63 -9.13 -6.61
N GLN A 52 -15.17 -9.13 -7.82
CA GLN A 52 -16.56 -9.54 -8.07
C GLN A 52 -16.77 -11.04 -7.82
N ALA A 53 -15.85 -11.87 -8.31
CA ALA A 53 -15.90 -13.33 -8.09
C ALA A 53 -15.85 -13.67 -6.59
N GLN A 54 -14.92 -13.06 -5.85
CA GLN A 54 -14.77 -13.28 -4.41
C GLN A 54 -16.01 -12.83 -3.64
N ARG A 55 -16.63 -11.70 -4.03
CA ARG A 55 -17.91 -11.26 -3.47
C ARG A 55 -19.04 -12.25 -3.74
N SER A 56 -19.13 -12.80 -4.95
CA SER A 56 -20.15 -13.81 -5.29
C SER A 56 -20.01 -15.06 -4.43
N LEU A 57 -18.79 -15.61 -4.33
CA LEU A 57 -18.51 -16.80 -3.52
C LEU A 57 -18.90 -16.61 -2.04
N ILE A 58 -18.58 -15.46 -1.46
CA ILE A 58 -18.96 -15.15 -0.07
C ILE A 58 -20.48 -15.10 0.08
N LEU A 59 -21.19 -14.48 -0.86
CA LEU A 59 -22.65 -14.40 -0.83
C LEU A 59 -23.31 -15.79 -0.99
N ASP A 60 -22.74 -16.65 -1.83
CA ASP A 60 -23.24 -18.01 -2.02
C ASP A 60 -23.00 -18.85 -0.76
N ASN A 61 -21.86 -18.70 -0.09
CA ASN A 61 -21.59 -19.36 1.19
C ASN A 61 -22.54 -18.90 2.31
N ILE A 62 -22.94 -17.63 2.33
CA ILE A 62 -23.92 -17.11 3.31
C ILE A 62 -25.32 -17.63 3.01
N LYS A 63 -25.69 -17.79 1.74
CA LYS A 63 -26.99 -18.35 1.34
C LYS A 63 -27.12 -19.84 1.64
N ASN A 64 -26.00 -20.56 1.61
CA ASN A 64 -25.93 -22.00 1.82
C ASN A 64 -25.57 -22.41 3.26
N ALA A 65 -25.43 -21.44 4.17
CA ALA A 65 -25.21 -21.65 5.61
C ALA A 65 -26.52 -21.41 6.37
#